data_AF-A0A7W3DG89-F1
#
_entry.id   AF-A0A7W3DG89-F1
#
_cell.length_a   1.000
_cell.length_b   1.000
_cell.length_c   1.000
_cell.angle_alpha   90.00
_cell.angle_beta   90.00
_cell.angle_gamma   90.00
#
_symmetry.space_group_name_H-M   'P 1'
#
loop_
_entity.id
_entity.type
_entity.pdbx_description
1 polymer ?
#
loop_
_entity_poly.entity_id
_entity_poly.type
_entity_poly.pdbx_seq_one_letter_code
_entity_poly.pdbx_strand_id
1 'polypeptide(L)'
;MAVIPLLPKEGIALALANMRIARAHGMSRNMAIPTTYLWFYQKVRNKGPWDYKQGHPELANFGNFNYGSAGYAAGIPSETLLMGAGWAQESDLPPRLDTTLS
;
A
#
# COMPACT_ATOMS: atom_id res chain seq x y z
N MET A 1 9.62 9.61 11.21
CA MET A 1 8.94 10.92 11.11
C MET A 1 7.56 10.65 10.56
N ALA A 2 6.48 10.97 11.29
CA ALA A 2 5.13 10.80 10.76
C ALA A 2 4.86 11.95 9.77
N VAL A 3 4.54 11.62 8.51
CA VAL A 3 4.22 12.61 7.47
C VAL A 3 2.72 12.59 7.25
N ILE A 4 2.06 13.76 7.34
CA ILE A 4 0.66 13.89 6.95
C ILE A 4 0.60 13.72 5.43
N PRO A 5 -0.06 12.68 4.89
CA PRO A 5 -0.09 12.45 3.46
C PRO A 5 -0.89 13.55 2.75
N LEU A 6 -0.38 14.01 1.60
CA LEU A 6 -1.21 14.79 0.68
C LEU A 6 -2.37 13.91 0.23
N LEU A 7 -3.59 14.40 0.42
CA LEU A 7 -4.80 13.64 0.13
C LEU A 7 -5.22 13.86 -1.33
N PRO A 8 -5.76 12.83 -2.00
CA PRO A 8 -6.43 13.00 -3.28
C PRO A 8 -7.71 13.86 -3.10
N LYS A 9 -8.36 14.24 -4.20
CA LYS A 9 -9.54 15.14 -4.20
C LYS A 9 -10.67 14.62 -3.31
N GLU A 10 -10.81 13.30 -3.24
CA GLU A 10 -11.81 12.59 -2.44
C GLU A 10 -11.47 12.57 -0.93
N GLY A 11 -10.26 12.99 -0.56
CA GLY A 11 -9.83 13.07 0.82
C GLY A 11 -9.73 11.71 1.52
N ILE A 12 -9.92 11.72 2.84
CA ILE A 12 -9.89 10.51 3.67
C ILE A 12 -11.05 9.55 3.37
N ALA A 13 -12.12 10.03 2.73
CA ALA A 13 -13.27 9.21 2.36
C ALA A 13 -12.88 8.09 1.39
N LEU A 14 -11.87 8.30 0.54
CA LEU A 14 -11.35 7.28 -0.36
C LEU A 14 -10.68 6.13 0.39
N ALA A 15 -9.83 6.44 1.37
CA ALA A 15 -9.20 5.40 2.21
C ALA A 15 -10.27 4.60 2.99
N LEU A 16 -11.29 5.27 3.51
CA LEU A 16 -12.43 4.62 4.16
C LEU A 16 -13.19 3.69 3.20
N ALA A 17 -13.43 4.13 1.97
CA ALA A 17 -14.06 3.30 0.94
C ALA A 17 -13.21 2.07 0.59
N ASN A 18 -11.90 2.23 0.41
CA ASN A 18 -11.00 1.12 0.14
C ASN A 18 -10.94 0.12 1.30
N MET A 19 -10.90 0.59 2.55
CA MET A 19 -11.00 -0.29 3.71
C MET A 19 -12.32 -1.06 3.75
N ARG A 20 -13.44 -0.44 3.36
CA ARG A 20 -14.74 -1.14 3.26
C ARG A 20 -14.71 -2.23 2.18
N ILE A 21 -14.19 -1.89 0.99
CA ILE A 21 -14.01 -2.86 -0.11
C ILE A 21 -13.10 -4.02 0.34
N ALA A 22 -12.00 -3.70 1.01
CA ALA A 22 -11.05 -4.68 1.53
C ALA A 22 -11.67 -5.61 2.58
N ARG A 23 -12.46 -5.07 3.52
CA ARG A 23 -13.19 -5.91 4.50
C ARG A 23 -14.19 -6.85 3.85
N ALA A 24 -14.88 -6.39 2.80
CA ALA A 24 -15.88 -7.19 2.09
C ALA A 24 -15.28 -8.35 1.28
N HIS A 25 -14.00 -8.25 0.88
CA HIS A 25 -13.28 -9.30 0.14
C HIS A 25 -12.27 -10.06 0.99
N GLY A 26 -11.92 -9.53 2.15
CA GLY A 26 -10.96 -10.09 3.07
C GLY A 26 -11.55 -11.15 4.00
N MET A 27 -10.71 -11.55 4.93
CA MET A 27 -11.05 -12.47 6.01
C MET A 27 -11.03 -11.74 7.35
N SER A 28 -11.29 -12.48 8.43
CA SER A 28 -10.99 -11.97 9.78
C SER A 28 -9.51 -11.56 9.88
N ARG A 29 -9.21 -10.66 10.83
CA ARG A 29 -7.85 -10.14 11.04
C ARG A 29 -6.83 -11.28 11.18
N ASN A 30 -5.68 -11.13 10.53
CA ASN A 30 -4.59 -12.10 10.51
C ASN A 30 -4.96 -13.48 9.92
N MET A 31 -6.05 -13.57 9.16
CA MET A 31 -6.54 -14.81 8.55
C MET A 31 -6.62 -14.71 7.02
N ALA A 32 -5.86 -13.81 6.38
CA ALA A 32 -5.82 -13.70 4.93
C ALA A 32 -5.43 -15.03 4.29
N ILE A 33 -6.26 -15.50 3.36
CA ILE A 33 -6.04 -16.72 2.59
C ILE A 33 -5.37 -16.38 1.24
N PRO A 34 -4.82 -17.37 0.50
CA PRO A 34 -4.13 -17.10 -0.76
C PRO A 34 -4.92 -16.25 -1.78
N THR A 35 -6.24 -16.44 -1.85
CA THR A 35 -7.11 -15.64 -2.72
C THR A 35 -7.23 -14.18 -2.26
N THR A 36 -7.19 -13.91 -0.95
CA THR A 36 -7.12 -12.55 -0.39
C THR A 36 -5.83 -11.86 -0.83
N TYR A 37 -4.70 -12.55 -0.74
CA TYR A 37 -3.41 -12.01 -1.20
C TYR A 37 -3.41 -11.72 -2.70
N LEU A 38 -3.90 -12.66 -3.51
CA LEU A 38 -3.97 -12.48 -4.96
C LEU A 38 -4.84 -11.28 -5.35
N TRP A 39 -6.04 -11.19 -4.77
CA TRP A 39 -6.94 -10.06 -5.00
C TRP A 39 -6.32 -8.74 -4.56
N PHE A 40 -5.74 -8.69 -3.36
CA PHE A 40 -5.13 -7.48 -2.82
C PHE A 40 -3.94 -7.03 -3.67
N TYR A 41 -3.09 -7.97 -4.10
CA TYR A 41 -1.99 -7.70 -5.02
C TYR A 41 -2.48 -7.08 -6.34
N GLN A 42 -3.57 -7.60 -6.92
CA GLN A 42 -4.16 -7.02 -8.12
C GLN A 42 -4.61 -5.57 -7.93
N LYS A 43 -5.01 -5.17 -6.72
CA LYS A 43 -5.38 -3.79 -6.41
C LYS A 43 -4.17 -2.85 -6.32
N VAL A 44 -3.09 -3.30 -5.67
CA VAL A 44 -1.98 -2.41 -5.26
C VAL A 44 -0.73 -2.51 -6.13
N ARG A 45 -0.64 -3.48 -7.05
CA ARG A 45 0.48 -3.59 -7.99
C ARG A 45 0.61 -2.35 -8.88
N ASN A 46 1.75 -2.19 -9.54
CA ASN A 46 1.95 -1.17 -10.56
C ASN A 46 0.81 -1.22 -11.61
N LYS A 47 0.23 -0.06 -11.90
CA LYS A 47 -0.97 0.10 -12.75
C LYS A 47 -2.24 -0.55 -12.20
N GLY A 48 -2.23 -0.89 -10.92
CA GLY A 48 -3.40 -1.32 -10.18
C GLY A 48 -4.31 -0.14 -9.84
N PRO A 49 -5.59 -0.40 -9.56
CA PRO A 49 -6.55 0.65 -9.23
C PRO A 49 -6.21 1.44 -7.95
N TRP A 50 -5.33 0.92 -7.09
CA TRP A 50 -4.87 1.56 -5.86
C TRP A 50 -3.39 2.01 -5.92
N ASP A 51 -2.81 2.07 -7.12
CA ASP A 51 -1.48 2.64 -7.37
C ASP A 51 -1.55 4.18 -7.46
N TYR A 52 -1.81 4.83 -6.33
CA TYR A 52 -2.07 6.27 -6.27
C TYR A 52 -0.89 7.14 -6.67
N LYS A 53 0.35 6.63 -6.62
CA LYS A 53 1.52 7.36 -7.08
C LYS A 53 1.61 7.43 -8.61
N GLN A 54 0.88 6.59 -9.32
CA GLN A 54 0.94 6.55 -10.78
C GLN A 54 0.42 7.85 -11.38
N GLY A 55 1.30 8.60 -12.04
CA GLY A 55 0.96 9.93 -12.59
C GLY A 55 0.82 11.04 -11.55
N HIS A 56 0.89 10.68 -10.26
CA HIS A 56 0.74 11.59 -9.11
C HIS A 56 1.77 11.25 -8.02
N PRO A 57 3.08 11.46 -8.25
CA PRO A 57 4.14 11.12 -7.28
C PRO A 57 3.92 11.74 -5.90
N GLU A 58 3.26 12.90 -5.82
CA GLU A 58 2.88 13.58 -4.58
C GLU A 58 1.94 12.76 -3.68
N LEU A 59 1.21 11.79 -4.25
CA LEU A 59 0.31 10.89 -3.53
C LEU A 59 1.00 9.62 -3.00
N ALA A 60 2.32 9.48 -3.11
CA ALA A 60 3.04 8.29 -2.64
C ALA A 60 2.76 7.97 -1.16
N ASN A 61 2.75 8.97 -0.29
CA ASN A 61 2.44 8.78 1.14
C ASN A 61 0.99 8.32 1.36
N PHE A 62 0.04 8.83 0.58
CA PHE A 62 -1.34 8.36 0.61
C PHE A 62 -1.45 6.92 0.11
N GLY A 63 -0.73 6.57 -0.96
CA GLY A 63 -0.63 5.21 -1.47
C GLY A 63 -0.15 4.22 -0.42
N ASN A 64 0.93 4.54 0.29
CA ASN A 64 1.45 3.71 1.39
C ASN A 64 0.47 3.59 2.56
N PHE A 65 -0.19 4.70 2.94
CA PHE A 65 -1.23 4.66 3.97
C PHE A 65 -2.42 3.78 3.55
N ASN A 66 -2.90 3.91 2.31
CA ASN A 66 -3.96 3.09 1.77
C ASN A 66 -3.56 1.60 1.73
N TYR A 67 -2.34 1.29 1.29
CA TYR A 67 -1.82 -0.07 1.28
C TYR A 67 -1.88 -0.71 2.69
N GLY A 68 -1.35 -0.02 3.71
CA GLY A 68 -1.35 -0.55 5.07
C GLY A 68 -2.77 -0.68 5.65
N SER A 69 -3.58 0.37 5.54
CA SER A 69 -4.93 0.40 6.12
C SER A 69 -5.89 -0.56 5.43
N ALA A 70 -5.92 -0.59 4.09
CA ALA A 70 -6.77 -1.51 3.34
C ALA A 70 -6.29 -2.96 3.46
N GLY A 71 -4.98 -3.23 3.43
CA GLY A 71 -4.43 -4.57 3.60
C GLY A 71 -4.76 -5.16 4.98
N TYR A 72 -4.61 -4.36 6.03
CA TYR A 72 -4.96 -4.76 7.39
C TYR A 72 -6.48 -5.01 7.50
N ALA A 73 -7.28 -4.18 6.83
CA ALA A 73 -8.72 -4.35 6.76
C ALA A 73 -9.16 -5.61 5.97
N ALA A 74 -8.34 -6.08 5.01
CA ALA A 74 -8.53 -7.36 4.32
C ALA A 74 -8.11 -8.58 5.16
N GLY A 75 -7.52 -8.37 6.34
CA GLY A 75 -7.05 -9.42 7.24
C GLY A 75 -5.61 -9.88 6.98
N ILE A 76 -4.82 -9.13 6.19
CA ILE A 76 -3.40 -9.40 5.99
C ILE A 76 -2.63 -8.96 7.25
N PRO A 77 -1.72 -9.81 7.79
CA PRO A 77 -0.88 -9.43 8.92
C PRO A 77 -0.08 -8.15 8.67
N SER A 78 0.04 -7.31 9.70
CA SER A 78 0.76 -6.04 9.64
C SER A 78 2.22 -6.22 9.23
N GLU A 79 2.86 -7.29 9.68
CA GLU A 79 4.26 -7.60 9.38
C GLU A 79 4.44 -7.85 7.87
N THR A 80 3.51 -8.58 7.25
CA THR A 80 3.51 -8.82 5.80
C THR A 80 3.35 -7.52 5.01
N LEU A 81 2.48 -6.62 5.48
CA LEU A 81 2.29 -5.31 4.86
C LEU A 81 3.54 -4.43 5.01
N LEU A 82 4.15 -4.40 6.20
CA LEU A 82 5.38 -3.64 6.42
C LEU A 82 6.52 -4.13 5.51
N MET A 83 6.69 -5.44 5.38
CA MET A 83 7.68 -6.02 4.45
C MET A 83 7.38 -5.66 2.99
N GLY A 84 6.12 -5.78 2.57
CA GLY A 84 5.72 -5.45 1.20
C GLY A 84 5.89 -3.96 0.86
N ALA A 85 5.55 -3.06 1.79
CA ALA A 85 5.75 -1.62 1.63
C ALA A 85 7.25 -1.26 1.57
N GLY A 86 8.07 -1.88 2.43
CA GLY A 86 9.53 -1.70 2.41
C GLY A 86 10.16 -2.11 1.08
N TRP A 87 9.78 -3.29 0.57
CA TRP A 87 10.26 -3.78 -0.72
C TRP A 87 9.86 -2.87 -1.89
N ALA A 88 8.60 -2.42 -1.90
CA ALA A 88 8.12 -1.51 -2.94
C ALA A 88 8.87 -0.16 -2.91
N GLN A 89 9.14 0.37 -1.71
CA GLN A 89 9.87 1.62 -1.55
C GLN A 89 11.34 1.50 -1.98
N GLU A 90 12.01 0.39 -1.68
CA GLU A 90 13.38 0.15 -2.17
C GLU A 90 13.42 0.03 -3.69
N SER A 91 12.40 -0.58 -4.29
CA SER A 91 12.27 -0.70 -5.75
C SER A 91 11.97 0.64 -6.46
N ASP A 92 11.49 1.64 -5.73
CA ASP A 92 11.24 2.99 -6.25
C ASP A 92 12.48 3.89 -6.20
N LEU A 93 13.49 3.54 -5.39
CA LEU A 93 14.73 4.28 -5.31
C LEU A 93 15.63 3.95 -6.51
N PRO A 94 16.39 4.92 -7.06
CA PRO A 94 17.46 4.59 -7.99
C PRO A 94 18.44 3.61 -7.31
N PRO A 95 19.17 2.77 -8.09
CA PRO A 95 20.16 1.87 -7.54
C PRO A 95 21.05 2.65 -6.55
N ARG A 96 21.22 2.14 -5.33
CA ARG A 96 22.15 2.74 -4.37
C ARG A 96 23.50 2.82 -5.09
N LEU A 97 23.96 4.03 -5.37
CA LEU A 97 25.37 4.24 -5.71
C LEU A 97 26.12 3.72 -4.48
N ASP A 98 26.87 2.65 -4.68
CA ASP A 98 27.77 2.10 -3.70
C ASP A 98 28.70 3.21 -3.24
N THR A 99 28.52 3.64 -1.99
CA THR A 99 29.57 4.36 -1.26
C THR A 99 30.70 3.37 -0.96
N THR A 100 31.42 2.97 -1.99
CA THR A 100 32.75 2.34 -1.91
C THR A 100 33.74 3.24 -2.64
N LEU A 101 33.96 4.43 -2.08
CA LEU A 101 35.19 5.19 -2.28
C LEU A 101 35.56 5.87 -0.97
N SER A 102 36.46 5.23 -0.22
CA SER A 102 37.61 5.76 0.55
C SER A 102 37.98 4.80 1.66
#